data_AF-A0A3D5AK43-F1
#
_entry.id   AF-A0A3D5AK43-F1
#
_cell.length_a   1.000
_cell.length_b   1.000
_cell.length_c   1.000
_cell.angle_alpha   90.00
_cell.angle_beta   90.00
_cell.angle_gamma   90.00
#
_symmetry.space_group_name_H-M   'P 1'
#
loop_
_entity.id
_entity.type
_entity.pdbx_description
1 polymer ?
#
loop_
_entity_poly.entity_id
_entity_poly.type
_entity_poly.pdbx_seq_one_letter_code
_entity_poly.pdbx_strand_id
1 'polypeptide(L)'
;MLRTVSTLGLSNSYSAQMLDQIESPARLEWWANSVTCLADVEVDVTISVAETGWHARAALRPDVDDEALDFLLELDPLFTLRFPDGSHIDVIAGRSGPGWLVLREVPEAEPADHRPVSGSFNIQ
;
A
#
# COMPACT_ATOMS: atom_id res chain seq x y z
N MET A 1 18.35 6.75 56.39
CA MET A 1 17.84 8.11 56.11
C MET A 1 17.60 8.18 54.60
N LEU A 2 16.39 7.84 54.13
CA LEU A 2 16.02 7.81 52.70
C LEU A 2 15.04 8.97 52.46
N ARG A 3 15.36 9.87 51.53
CA ARG A 3 14.54 11.04 51.19
C ARG A 3 13.65 10.72 49.97
N THR A 4 12.35 10.69 50.25
CA THR A 4 11.20 11.23 49.53
C THR A 4 11.23 11.30 47.99
N VAL A 5 10.34 10.52 47.38
CA VAL A 5 9.86 10.64 45.99
C VAL A 5 9.09 11.96 45.84
N SER A 6 9.50 12.80 44.89
CA SER A 6 8.73 13.97 44.47
C SER A 6 8.16 13.72 43.07
N THR A 7 6.89 13.34 43.05
CA THR A 7 6.02 13.34 41.87
C THR A 7 5.67 14.78 41.55
N LEU A 8 6.17 15.35 40.45
CA LEU A 8 5.62 16.57 39.87
C LEU A 8 5.80 16.59 38.34
N GLY A 9 4.70 16.89 37.66
CA GLY A 9 4.74 17.54 36.35
C GLY A 9 4.38 16.69 35.15
N LEU A 10 3.17 16.12 35.13
CA LEU A 10 2.51 15.75 33.88
C LEU A 10 2.31 17.02 33.03
N SER A 11 3.26 17.32 32.16
CA SER A 11 2.99 18.17 31.00
C SER A 11 2.26 17.31 29.98
N ASN A 12 0.95 17.54 29.91
CA ASN A 12 0.07 17.05 28.87
C ASN A 12 0.49 17.63 27.51
N SER A 13 1.52 17.05 26.92
CA SER A 13 1.87 17.25 25.52
C SER A 13 0.91 16.40 24.70
N TYR A 14 0.09 17.07 23.89
CA TYR A 14 -0.88 16.49 22.96
C TYR A 14 -0.38 15.17 22.38
N SER A 15 -1.25 14.16 22.48
CA SER A 15 -1.18 12.90 21.76
C SER A 15 -0.66 13.12 20.34
N ALA A 16 0.62 12.87 20.10
CA ALA A 16 0.96 12.31 18.80
C ALA A 16 0.18 11.01 18.78
N GLN A 17 -0.94 10.99 18.05
CA GLN A 17 -1.67 9.76 17.78
C GLN A 17 -0.60 8.74 17.40
N MET A 18 -0.39 7.74 18.24
CA MET A 18 0.51 6.64 17.95
C MET A 18 -0.15 5.94 16.76
N LEU A 19 0.23 6.35 15.56
CA LEU A 19 -0.05 5.60 14.34
C LEU A 19 0.61 4.25 14.62
N ASP A 20 -0.19 3.21 14.82
CA ASP A 20 0.33 1.87 14.89
C ASP A 20 1.01 1.60 13.54
N GLN A 21 2.33 1.60 13.56
CA GLN A 21 3.15 1.27 12.41
C GLN A 21 3.53 -0.19 12.48
N ILE A 22 3.26 -0.90 11.38
CA ILE A 22 3.60 -2.30 11.24
C ILE A 22 4.67 -2.38 10.15
N GLU A 23 5.83 -2.91 10.53
CA GLU A 23 6.89 -3.26 9.61
C GLU A 23 6.80 -4.74 9.29
N SER A 24 6.82 -5.09 8.00
CA SER A 24 6.74 -6.46 7.55
C SER A 24 7.49 -6.65 6.23
N PRO A 25 8.31 -7.71 6.09
CA PRO A 25 8.80 -8.09 4.79
C PRO A 25 7.63 -8.54 3.92
N ALA A 26 7.64 -8.19 2.64
CA ALA A 26 6.61 -8.57 1.70
C ALA A 26 7.21 -8.76 0.30
N ARG A 27 6.36 -9.21 -0.62
CA ARG A 27 6.69 -9.33 -2.02
C ARG A 27 5.66 -8.57 -2.85
N LEU A 28 6.14 -7.71 -3.74
CA LEU A 28 5.32 -7.12 -4.78
C LEU A 28 5.37 -8.04 -5.99
N GLU A 29 4.20 -8.48 -6.43
CA GLU A 29 4.05 -9.39 -7.57
C GLU A 29 3.27 -8.69 -8.67
N TRP A 30 3.77 -8.81 -9.90
CA TRP A 30 3.12 -8.29 -11.10
C TRP A 30 2.55 -9.44 -11.92
N TRP A 31 1.27 -9.38 -12.22
CA TRP A 31 0.52 -10.50 -12.80
C TRP A 31 -0.05 -10.14 -14.17
N ALA A 32 0.06 -11.05 -15.14
CA ALA A 32 -0.66 -10.93 -16.41
C ALA A 32 -2.15 -11.31 -16.26
N ASN A 33 -2.43 -12.20 -15.32
CA ASN A 33 -3.75 -12.76 -14.98
C ASN A 33 -3.64 -13.50 -13.65
N SER A 34 -4.74 -14.06 -13.15
CA SER A 34 -4.81 -14.72 -11.83
C SER A 34 -3.91 -15.95 -11.63
N VAL A 35 -3.25 -16.45 -12.69
CA VAL A 35 -2.40 -17.65 -12.61
C VAL A 35 -0.99 -17.46 -13.18
N THR A 36 -0.68 -16.29 -13.74
CA THR A 36 0.61 -16.01 -14.40
C THR A 36 1.29 -14.80 -13.79
N CYS A 37 2.26 -15.04 -12.89
CA CYS A 37 3.13 -14.00 -12.35
C CYS A 37 4.26 -13.72 -13.34
N LEU A 38 4.43 -12.45 -13.72
CA LEU A 38 5.44 -12.00 -14.66
C LEU A 38 6.73 -11.55 -13.98
N ALA A 39 6.61 -10.94 -12.80
CA ALA A 39 7.74 -10.46 -12.02
C ALA A 39 7.38 -10.41 -10.53
N ASP A 40 8.37 -10.61 -9.67
CA ASP A 40 8.23 -10.39 -8.24
C ASP A 40 9.48 -9.71 -7.66
N VAL A 41 9.25 -8.86 -6.66
CA VAL A 41 10.29 -8.09 -5.98
C VAL A 41 10.05 -8.14 -4.48
N GLU A 42 11.11 -8.46 -3.73
CA GLU A 42 11.08 -8.44 -2.27
C GLU A 42 11.27 -7.01 -1.75
N VAL A 43 10.42 -6.64 -0.79
CA VAL A 43 10.39 -5.30 -0.19
C VAL A 43 10.18 -5.38 1.31
N ASP A 44 10.62 -4.35 2.02
CA ASP A 44 10.28 -4.16 3.43
C ASP A 44 9.22 -3.06 3.52
N VAL A 45 8.03 -3.41 4.01
CA VAL A 45 6.86 -2.51 4.02
C VAL A 45 6.62 -1.96 5.41
N THR A 46 6.45 -0.65 5.49
CA THR A 46 5.94 0.05 6.67
C THR A 46 4.51 0.50 6.40
N ILE A 47 3.54 -0.05 7.12
CA ILE A 47 2.12 0.29 7.03
C ILE A 47 1.76 1.18 8.21
N SER A 48 1.12 2.32 7.94
CA SER A 48 0.56 3.24 8.94
C SER A 48 -0.95 3.31 8.77
N VAL A 49 -1.71 3.01 9.83
CA VAL A 49 -3.18 3.14 9.83
C VAL A 49 -3.57 4.58 10.12
N ALA A 50 -4.42 5.18 9.29
CA ALA A 50 -4.95 6.53 9.46
C ALA A 50 -6.49 6.48 9.60
N GLU A 51 -7.09 7.59 10.03
CA GLU A 51 -8.57 7.69 10.20
C GLU A 51 -9.34 7.41 8.91
N THR A 52 -8.72 7.62 7.74
CA THR A 52 -9.35 7.48 6.41
C THR A 52 -8.81 6.30 5.60
N GLY A 53 -8.12 5.34 6.22
CA GLY A 53 -7.57 4.16 5.53
C GLY A 53 -6.15 3.82 5.99
N TRP A 54 -5.31 3.33 5.07
CA TRP A 54 -3.91 3.02 5.37
C TRP A 54 -2.97 3.71 4.37
N HIS A 55 -1.76 4.00 4.85
CA HIS A 55 -0.65 4.44 4.03
C HIS A 55 0.48 3.45 4.18
N ALA A 56 1.03 2.94 3.08
CA ALA A 56 2.22 2.11 3.15
C ALA A 56 3.35 2.67 2.31
N ARG A 57 4.56 2.48 2.82
CA ARG A 57 5.80 2.70 2.09
C ARG A 57 6.54 1.39 2.01
N ALA A 58 7.21 1.17 0.89
CA ALA A 58 8.04 -0.02 0.69
C ALA A 58 9.47 0.41 0.38
N ALA A 59 10.42 -0.12 1.15
CA ALA A 59 11.83 -0.06 0.84
C ALA A 59 12.18 -1.20 -0.10
N LEU A 60 12.86 -0.89 -1.20
CA LEU A 60 13.42 -1.90 -2.09
C LEU A 60 14.66 -2.52 -1.45
N ARG A 61 14.85 -3.81 -1.67
CA ARG A 61 16.10 -4.46 -1.28
C ARG A 61 17.24 -4.02 -2.21
N PRO A 62 18.51 -4.07 -1.74
CA PRO A 62 19.66 -3.54 -2.49
C PRO A 62 19.93 -4.24 -3.83
N ASP A 63 19.40 -5.44 -4.01
CA ASP A 63 19.53 -6.29 -5.20
C ASP A 63 18.43 -6.06 -6.25
N VAL A 64 17.45 -5.20 -5.95
CA VAL A 64 16.40 -4.83 -6.90
C VAL A 64 16.98 -3.90 -7.96
N ASP A 65 16.72 -4.22 -9.23
CA ASP A 65 17.04 -3.36 -10.36
C ASP A 65 16.01 -2.21 -10.44
N ASP A 66 16.46 -1.01 -10.04
CA ASP A 66 15.63 0.19 -10.01
C ASP A 66 15.09 0.57 -11.40
N GLU A 67 15.86 0.38 -12.48
CA GLU A 67 15.45 0.75 -13.84
C GLU A 67 14.39 -0.21 -14.38
N ALA A 68 14.57 -1.52 -14.12
CA ALA A 68 13.57 -2.52 -14.47
C ALA A 68 12.23 -2.28 -13.74
N LEU A 69 12.28 -1.91 -12.46
CA LEU A 69 11.09 -1.59 -11.69
C LEU A 69 10.41 -0.30 -12.19
N ASP A 70 11.17 0.73 -12.56
CA ASP A 70 10.62 1.96 -13.13
C ASP A 70 9.85 1.68 -14.42
N PHE A 71 10.40 0.84 -15.28
CA PHE A 71 9.71 0.38 -16.49
C PHE A 71 8.39 -0.34 -16.19
N LEU A 72 8.37 -1.22 -15.17
CA LEU A 72 7.13 -1.91 -14.76
C LEU A 72 6.07 -0.93 -14.25
N LEU A 73 6.46 0.04 -13.42
CA LEU A 73 5.56 1.07 -12.89
C LEU A 73 4.97 1.96 -13.99
N GLU A 74 5.73 2.24 -15.05
CA GLU A 74 5.25 2.98 -16.22
C GLU A 74 4.27 2.18 -17.08
N LEU A 75 4.46 0.85 -17.17
CA LEU A 75 3.56 -0.03 -17.91
C LEU A 75 2.23 -0.26 -17.19
N ASP A 76 2.30 -0.66 -15.92
CA ASP A 76 1.14 -0.91 -15.07
C ASP A 76 1.54 -0.81 -13.59
N PRO A 77 1.05 0.20 -12.86
CA PRO A 77 1.39 0.38 -11.45
C PRO A 77 0.60 -0.55 -10.51
N LEU A 78 -0.23 -1.46 -11.04
CA LEU A 78 -1.00 -2.41 -10.24
C LEU A 78 -0.18 -3.65 -9.88
N PHE A 79 0.00 -3.87 -8.58
CA PHE A 79 0.73 -5.03 -8.03
C PHE A 79 -0.10 -5.73 -6.97
N THR A 80 0.15 -7.01 -6.78
CA THR A 80 -0.31 -7.74 -5.60
C THR A 80 0.78 -7.69 -4.54
N LEU A 81 0.48 -7.13 -3.38
CA LEU A 81 1.35 -7.15 -2.20
C LEU A 81 1.07 -8.42 -1.39
N ARG A 82 2.04 -9.34 -1.34
CA ARG A 82 1.97 -10.64 -0.65
C ARG A 82 2.79 -10.61 0.64
N PHE A 83 2.18 -10.99 1.76
CA PHE A 83 2.84 -11.10 3.06
C PHE A 83 3.31 -12.55 3.34
N PRO A 84 4.23 -12.76 4.30
CA PRO A 84 4.80 -14.09 4.60
C PRO A 84 3.78 -15.08 5.16
N ASP A 85 2.68 -14.60 5.74
CA ASP A 85 1.57 -15.43 6.23
C ASP A 85 0.65 -15.92 5.09
N GLY A 86 0.91 -15.51 3.85
CA GLY A 86 0.14 -15.85 2.66
C GLY A 86 -1.03 -14.91 2.38
N SER A 87 -1.30 -13.93 3.25
CA SER A 87 -2.27 -12.87 2.96
C SER A 87 -1.78 -11.97 1.83
N HIS A 88 -2.71 -11.40 1.07
CA HIS A 88 -2.38 -10.48 -0.02
C HIS A 88 -3.46 -9.42 -0.22
N ILE A 89 -3.05 -8.32 -0.83
CA ILE A 89 -3.90 -7.22 -1.25
C ILE A 89 -3.35 -6.59 -2.53
N ASP A 90 -4.23 -6.14 -3.42
CA ASP A 90 -3.82 -5.39 -4.59
C ASP A 90 -3.56 -3.92 -4.23
N VAL A 91 -2.47 -3.39 -4.76
CA VAL A 91 -1.97 -2.04 -4.46
C VAL A 91 -1.56 -1.32 -5.73
N ILE A 92 -1.74 0.00 -5.74
CA ILE A 92 -1.11 0.87 -6.72
C ILE A 92 0.23 1.32 -6.15
N ALA A 93 1.32 0.94 -6.81
CA ALA A 93 2.67 1.34 -6.46
C ALA A 93 3.06 2.61 -7.21
N GLY A 94 3.82 3.49 -6.56
CA GLY A 94 4.41 4.66 -7.20
C GLY A 94 5.75 5.02 -6.57
N ARG A 95 6.64 5.63 -7.36
CA ARG A 95 7.93 6.09 -6.84
C ARG A 95 7.75 7.23 -5.86
N SER A 96 8.41 7.11 -4.70
CA SER A 96 8.56 8.23 -3.76
C SER A 96 10.01 8.74 -3.68
N GLY A 97 10.99 7.97 -4.16
CA GLY A 97 12.41 8.31 -4.17
C GLY A 97 13.30 7.11 -4.53
N PRO A 98 14.63 7.29 -4.55
CA PRO A 98 15.58 6.20 -4.80
C PRO A 98 15.40 5.08 -3.77
N GLY A 99 15.15 3.84 -4.21
CA GLY A 99 14.90 2.71 -3.31
C GLY A 99 13.58 2.72 -2.55
N TRP A 100 12.66 3.66 -2.83
CA TRP A 100 11.41 3.80 -2.08
C TRP A 100 10.17 3.90 -2.96
N LEU A 101 9.15 3.13 -2.59
CA LEU A 101 7.80 3.18 -3.16
C LEU A 101 6.79 3.71 -2.14
N VAL A 102 5.76 4.38 -2.63
CA VAL A 102 4.50 4.58 -1.93
C VAL A 102 3.49 3.56 -2.48
N LEU A 103 2.81 2.86 -1.58
CA LEU A 103 1.75 1.91 -1.93
C LEU A 103 0.41 2.50 -1.48
N ARG A 104 -0.59 2.37 -2.34
CA ARG A 104 -1.94 2.86 -2.10
C ARG A 104 -2.95 1.76 -2.39
N GLU A 105 -4.07 1.84 -1.72
CA GLU A 105 -5.22 1.01 -2.03
C GLU A 105 -5.70 1.26 -3.47
N VAL A 106 -6.11 0.19 -4.15
CA VAL A 106 -6.80 0.29 -5.43
C VAL A 106 -8.18 0.86 -5.14
N PRO A 107 -8.54 2.04 -5.70
CA PRO A 107 -9.88 2.57 -5.49
C PRO A 107 -10.88 1.54 -6.02
N GLU A 108 -11.87 1.18 -5.21
CA GLU A 108 -12.97 0.34 -5.66
C GLU A 108 -13.55 1.01 -6.91
N ALA A 109 -13.48 0.31 -8.05
CA ALA A 109 -13.96 0.85 -9.30
C ALA A 109 -15.42 1.22 -9.12
N GLU A 110 -15.76 2.51 -9.26
CA GLU A 110 -17.15 2.91 -9.21
C GLU A 110 -17.91 2.05 -10.23
N PRO A 111 -18.99 1.36 -9.83
CA PRO A 111 -19.75 0.53 -10.75
C PRO A 111 -20.16 1.45 -11.90
N ALA A 112 -19.65 1.17 -13.10
CA ALA A 112 -20.02 1.90 -14.29
C ALA A 112 -21.55 2.01 -14.29
N ASP A 113 -22.08 3.24 -14.32
CA ASP A 113 -23.52 3.51 -14.31
C ASP A 113 -24.15 2.71 -15.46
N HIS A 114 -24.63 1.51 -15.14
CA HIS A 114 -25.36 0.64 -16.03
C HIS A 114 -26.75 1.26 -16.18
N ARG A 115 -26.83 2.46 -16.78
CA ARG A 115 -28.10 2.92 -17.31
C ARG A 115 -28.51 1.88 -18.33
N PRO A 116 -29.64 1.18 -18.15
CA PRO A 116 -30.20 0.43 -19.24
C PRO A 116 -30.43 1.44 -20.36
N VAL A 117 -29.73 1.27 -21.47
CA VAL A 117 -30.01 2.02 -22.69
C VAL A 117 -31.42 1.58 -23.08
N SER A 118 -32.43 2.33 -22.64
CA SER A 118 -33.82 2.14 -23.06
C SER A 118 -33.91 2.61 -24.50
N GLY A 119 -33.31 1.83 -25.40
CA GLY A 119 -33.52 1.94 -26.83
C GLY A 119 -34.92 1.43 -27.10
N SER A 120 -35.89 2.32 -27.17
CA SER A 120 -37.16 2.04 -27.83
C SER A 120 -36.88 1.74 -29.29
N PHE A 121 -36.77 0.45 -29.62
CA PHE A 121 -36.63 -0.01 -30.99
C PHE A 121 -38.01 0.10 -31.65
N ASN A 122 -38.29 1.25 -32.28
CA ASN A 122 -39.44 1.40 -33.16
C ASN A 122 -39.14 0.65 -34.46
N ILE A 123 -39.75 -0.51 -34.61
CA ILE A 123 -39.94 -1.15 -35.92
C ILE A 123 -41.07 -0.40 -36.64
N GLN A 124 -40.73 0.28 -37.74
CA GLN A 124 -41.69 0.66 -38.79
C GLN A 124 -41.68 -0.39 -39.90
#